data_AF-A0A2M8YA08-F1
#
_entry.id   AF-A0A2M8YA08-F1
#
_cell.length_a   1.000
_cell.length_b   1.000
_cell.length_c   1.000
_cell.angle_alpha   90.00
_cell.angle_beta   90.00
_cell.angle_gamma   90.00
#
_symmetry.space_group_name_H-M   'P 1'
#
loop_
_entity.id
_entity.type
_entity.pdbx_description
1 polymer ?
#
loop_
_entity_poly.entity_id
_entity_poly.type
_entity_poly.pdbx_seq_one_letter_code
_entity_poly.pdbx_strand_id
1 'polypeptide(L)'
;MHKQFPAARMLAATFAAALMQPAVAAETAELAPVDVANLYIKTIINQDEASVAKLNAYLRPTRLAGQQSAEYASYSGLKEADAKFPTQTGKLIADLFPAAMRAAVTPAAEQLAANVIAAKNGAACQATKAAPVTVENGIQTAAVSFECQVVKVPVTWATAAQQLAKSGCKLEQCKAGLEKIAATYTSSPKQAWRAVFAVSREKNSEAWRNDFARETFDEIWEYL
;
A
#
# COMPACT_ATOMS: atom_id res chain seq x y z
N MET A 1 -26.60 -83.58 -23.38
CA MET A 1 -26.74 -83.16 -21.97
C MET A 1 -27.10 -81.68 -21.94
N HIS A 2 -28.21 -81.34 -21.27
CA HIS A 2 -28.55 -80.06 -20.59
C HIS A 2 -28.59 -78.78 -21.46
N LYS A 3 -29.76 -78.21 -21.76
CA LYS A 3 -30.66 -77.35 -20.96
C LYS A 3 -30.32 -75.84 -21.04
N GLN A 4 -31.39 -75.06 -21.27
CA GLN A 4 -31.71 -73.71 -20.75
C GLN A 4 -31.23 -72.42 -21.48
N PHE A 5 -32.24 -71.67 -21.93
CA PHE A 5 -32.44 -70.19 -21.98
C PHE A 5 -31.86 -69.40 -20.76
N PRO A 6 -31.95 -68.05 -20.67
CA PRO A 6 -32.06 -66.94 -21.63
C PRO A 6 -31.11 -65.72 -21.30
N ALA A 7 -31.26 -64.63 -22.06
CA ALA A 7 -31.13 -63.22 -21.65
C ALA A 7 -29.83 -62.74 -20.97
N ALA A 8 -28.98 -62.07 -21.74
CA ALA A 8 -27.99 -61.13 -21.19
C ALA A 8 -28.64 -59.75 -21.00
N ARG A 9 -29.05 -59.45 -19.77
CA ARG A 9 -29.22 -58.09 -19.27
C ARG A 9 -27.84 -57.42 -19.23
N MET A 10 -27.65 -56.32 -19.97
CA MET A 10 -26.57 -55.37 -19.67
C MET A 10 -27.15 -54.19 -18.90
N LEU A 11 -26.72 -54.08 -17.64
CA LEU A 11 -26.75 -52.87 -16.83
C LEU A 11 -25.30 -52.62 -16.39
N ALA A 12 -24.67 -51.56 -16.86
CA ALA A 12 -23.48 -50.93 -16.28
C ALA A 12 -23.31 -49.56 -16.96
N ALA A 13 -23.59 -48.46 -16.27
CA ALA A 13 -22.67 -47.72 -15.41
C ALA A 13 -22.18 -46.44 -16.14
N THR A 14 -22.70 -45.32 -15.66
CA THR A 14 -22.31 -43.94 -15.93
C THR A 14 -20.82 -43.68 -15.66
N PHE A 15 -20.15 -42.97 -16.56
CA PHE A 15 -18.99 -42.14 -16.21
C PHE A 15 -19.15 -40.76 -16.86
N ALA A 16 -19.56 -39.79 -16.04
CA ALA A 16 -19.41 -38.38 -16.37
C ALA A 16 -17.91 -38.07 -16.39
N ALA A 17 -17.39 -37.70 -17.56
CA ALA A 17 -16.02 -37.23 -17.71
C ALA A 17 -15.90 -35.83 -17.07
N ALA A 18 -15.51 -35.80 -15.80
CA ALA A 18 -15.00 -34.59 -15.18
C ALA A 18 -13.65 -34.25 -15.85
N LEU A 19 -13.67 -33.20 -16.68
CA LEU A 19 -12.47 -32.60 -17.27
C LEU A 19 -11.57 -32.09 -16.14
N MET A 20 -10.60 -32.90 -15.72
CA MET A 20 -9.43 -32.42 -14.98
C MET A 20 -8.64 -31.51 -15.91
N GLN A 21 -8.81 -30.20 -15.76
CA GLN A 21 -7.84 -29.24 -16.30
C GLN A 21 -6.53 -29.41 -15.52
N PRO A 22 -5.38 -29.51 -16.19
CA PRO A 22 -4.11 -29.50 -15.48
C PRO A 22 -3.95 -28.15 -14.80
N ALA A 23 -3.79 -28.16 -13.49
CA ALA A 23 -3.35 -27.00 -12.73
C ALA A 23 -1.94 -26.67 -13.25
N VAL A 24 -1.85 -25.63 -14.09
CA VAL A 24 -0.57 -25.04 -14.46
C VAL A 24 -0.03 -24.44 -13.18
N ALA A 25 0.93 -25.12 -12.54
CA ALA A 25 1.75 -24.51 -11.53
C ALA A 25 2.46 -23.33 -12.20
N ALA A 26 1.96 -22.12 -11.95
CA ALA A 26 2.69 -20.92 -12.32
C ALA A 26 3.99 -20.97 -11.53
N GLU A 27 5.10 -21.31 -12.20
CA GLU A 27 6.42 -20.98 -11.68
C GLU A 27 6.38 -19.48 -11.36
N THR A 28 6.42 -19.14 -10.07
CA THR A 28 6.56 -17.75 -9.63
C THR A 28 7.84 -17.25 -10.23
N ALA A 29 7.74 -16.49 -11.32
CA ALA A 29 8.89 -15.86 -11.96
C ALA A 29 9.68 -15.13 -10.86
N GLU A 30 10.94 -15.55 -10.67
CA GLU A 30 11.79 -14.99 -9.63
C GLU A 30 12.01 -13.51 -9.94
N LEU A 31 11.47 -12.64 -9.09
CA LEU A 31 11.68 -11.21 -9.17
C LEU A 31 12.94 -10.84 -8.38
N ALA A 32 13.76 -9.96 -8.96
CA ALA A 32 14.88 -9.38 -8.24
C ALA A 32 14.37 -8.49 -7.09
N PRO A 33 15.14 -8.33 -5.98
CA PRO A 33 14.75 -7.48 -4.86
C PRO A 33 14.29 -6.07 -5.25
N VAL A 34 14.94 -5.45 -6.24
CA VAL A 34 14.59 -4.12 -6.77
C VAL A 34 13.18 -4.10 -7.37
N ASP A 35 12.82 -5.13 -8.12
CA ASP A 35 11.49 -5.24 -8.75
C ASP A 35 10.39 -5.45 -7.72
N VAL A 36 10.68 -6.23 -6.67
CA VAL A 36 9.76 -6.46 -5.57
C VAL A 36 9.56 -5.18 -4.76
N ALA A 37 10.65 -4.47 -4.42
CA ALA A 37 10.56 -3.16 -3.77
C ALA A 37 9.74 -2.16 -4.60
N ASN A 38 9.91 -2.13 -5.92
CA ASN A 38 9.11 -1.31 -6.82
C ASN A 38 7.61 -1.66 -6.77
N LEU A 39 7.25 -2.95 -6.68
CA LEU A 39 5.84 -3.35 -6.51
C LEU A 39 5.26 -2.86 -5.19
N TYR A 40 6.01 -2.99 -4.09
CA TYR A 40 5.59 -2.47 -2.78
C TYR A 40 5.41 -0.95 -2.80
N ILE A 41 6.38 -0.21 -3.33
CA ILE A 41 6.33 1.25 -3.48
C ILE A 41 5.08 1.69 -4.24
N LYS A 42 4.85 1.12 -5.43
CA LYS A 42 3.69 1.48 -6.27
C LYS A 42 2.36 1.07 -5.66
N THR A 43 2.33 -0.02 -4.90
CA THR A 43 1.14 -0.48 -4.18
C THR A 43 0.78 0.46 -3.02
N ILE A 44 1.76 0.84 -2.20
CA ILE A 44 1.51 1.53 -0.92
C ILE A 44 1.46 3.05 -1.09
N ILE A 45 2.39 3.62 -1.86
CA ILE A 45 2.48 5.06 -2.06
C ILE A 45 1.50 5.51 -3.14
N ASN A 46 1.62 4.95 -4.34
CA ASN A 46 0.84 5.39 -5.51
C ASN A 46 -0.54 4.73 -5.63
N GLN A 47 -0.76 3.62 -4.92
CA GLN A 47 -1.96 2.80 -5.03
C GLN A 47 -2.27 2.46 -6.49
N ASP A 48 -1.26 2.03 -7.25
CA ASP A 48 -1.41 1.62 -8.64
C ASP A 48 -2.11 0.26 -8.71
N GLU A 49 -3.26 0.19 -9.36
CA GLU A 49 -4.11 -1.01 -9.44
C GLU A 49 -3.36 -2.21 -10.04
N ALA A 50 -2.59 -1.98 -11.10
CA ALA A 50 -1.81 -3.03 -11.76
C ALA A 50 -0.70 -3.57 -10.82
N SER A 51 -0.04 -2.68 -10.08
CA SER A 51 0.98 -3.07 -9.09
C SER A 51 0.37 -3.80 -7.90
N VAL A 52 -0.81 -3.41 -7.42
CA VAL A 52 -1.56 -4.14 -6.38
C VAL A 52 -1.84 -5.56 -6.84
N ALA A 53 -2.40 -5.73 -8.05
CA ALA A 53 -2.72 -7.04 -8.61
C ALA A 53 -1.45 -7.89 -8.78
N LYS A 54 -0.37 -7.31 -9.30
CA LYS A 54 0.90 -8.00 -9.52
C LYS A 54 1.57 -8.40 -8.21
N LEU A 55 1.56 -7.53 -7.19
CA LEU A 55 2.10 -7.84 -5.86
C LEU A 55 1.29 -8.94 -5.18
N ASN A 56 -0.04 -8.87 -5.22
CA ASN A 56 -0.90 -9.93 -4.68
C ASN A 56 -0.62 -11.27 -5.38
N ALA A 57 -0.54 -11.28 -6.70
CA ALA A 57 -0.23 -12.51 -7.45
C ALA A 57 1.14 -13.09 -7.08
N TYR A 58 2.16 -12.23 -6.95
CA TYR A 58 3.51 -12.63 -6.57
C TYR A 58 3.58 -13.22 -5.15
N LEU A 59 2.91 -12.60 -4.18
CA LEU A 59 2.99 -13.01 -2.77
C LEU A 59 2.02 -14.16 -2.41
N ARG A 60 0.94 -14.35 -3.16
CA ARG A 60 -0.16 -15.29 -2.82
C ARG A 60 0.31 -16.70 -2.46
N PRO A 61 1.21 -17.37 -3.21
CA PRO A 61 1.66 -18.71 -2.86
C PRO A 61 2.33 -18.76 -1.48
N THR A 62 3.19 -17.78 -1.19
CA THR A 62 3.92 -17.71 0.10
C THR A 62 2.98 -17.35 1.25
N ARG A 63 2.04 -16.41 1.03
CA ARG A 63 1.05 -16.00 2.05
C ARG A 63 0.12 -17.14 2.45
N LEU A 64 -0.39 -17.90 1.47
CA LEU A 64 -1.24 -19.06 1.74
C LEU A 64 -0.49 -20.18 2.45
N ALA A 65 0.77 -20.45 2.06
CA ALA A 65 1.62 -21.42 2.77
C ALA A 65 1.86 -21.01 4.23
N GLY A 66 1.98 -19.71 4.50
CA GLY A 66 2.08 -19.13 5.85
C GLY A 66 0.74 -18.91 6.57
N GLN A 67 -0.37 -19.45 6.07
CA GLN A 67 -1.72 -19.30 6.65
C GLN A 67 -2.19 -17.84 6.82
N GLN A 68 -1.69 -16.93 5.97
CA GLN A 68 -2.12 -15.53 5.90
C GLN A 68 -3.24 -15.34 4.87
N SER A 69 -3.86 -14.15 4.86
CA SER A 69 -4.78 -13.75 3.78
C SER A 69 -4.09 -13.87 2.41
N ALA A 70 -4.81 -14.41 1.42
CA ALA A 70 -4.31 -14.58 0.04
C ALA A 70 -3.88 -13.25 -0.59
N GLU A 71 -4.50 -12.14 -0.19
CA GLU A 71 -4.18 -10.81 -0.67
C GLU A 71 -3.36 -10.05 0.37
N TYR A 72 -2.34 -9.35 -0.12
CA TYR A 72 -1.54 -8.43 0.67
C TYR A 72 -2.26 -7.09 0.83
N ALA A 73 -2.80 -6.55 -0.27
CA ALA A 73 -3.53 -5.29 -0.28
C ALA A 73 -4.78 -5.37 -1.16
N SER A 74 -5.82 -4.64 -0.80
CA SER A 74 -7.03 -4.48 -1.59
C SER A 74 -7.02 -3.10 -2.24
N TYR A 75 -7.07 -3.02 -3.58
CA TYR A 75 -7.12 -1.73 -4.29
C TYR A 75 -8.35 -0.91 -3.89
N SER A 76 -9.53 -1.54 -3.82
CA SER A 76 -10.75 -0.88 -3.36
C SER A 76 -10.63 -0.42 -1.90
N GLY A 77 -10.05 -1.24 -1.02
CA GLY A 77 -9.80 -0.86 0.37
C GLY A 77 -8.84 0.33 0.51
N LEU A 78 -7.80 0.40 -0.33
CA LEU A 78 -6.88 1.54 -0.39
C LEU A 78 -7.61 2.82 -0.83
N LYS A 79 -8.43 2.75 -1.89
CA LYS A 79 -9.22 3.89 -2.36
C LYS A 79 -10.28 4.34 -1.36
N GLU A 80 -10.89 3.40 -0.64
CA GLU A 80 -11.84 3.72 0.42
C GLU A 80 -11.14 4.44 1.59
N ALA A 81 -9.94 4.01 1.98
CA ALA A 81 -9.15 4.67 3.00
C ALA A 81 -8.77 6.11 2.59
N ASP A 82 -8.31 6.30 1.35
CA ASP A 82 -7.99 7.62 0.80
C ASP A 82 -9.21 8.55 0.75
N ALA A 83 -10.38 8.02 0.38
CA ALA A 83 -11.62 8.80 0.33
C ALA A 83 -12.06 9.28 1.72
N LYS A 84 -11.78 8.50 2.77
CA LYS A 84 -12.09 8.86 4.16
C LYS A 84 -11.05 9.78 4.80
N PHE A 85 -9.82 9.79 4.28
CA PHE A 85 -8.69 10.51 4.87
C PHE A 85 -8.97 12.01 5.06
N PRO A 86 -9.50 12.78 4.08
CA PRO A 86 -9.75 14.21 4.26
C PRO A 86 -10.67 14.51 5.44
N THR A 87 -11.76 13.76 5.57
CA THR A 87 -12.75 13.96 6.65
C THR A 87 -12.20 13.52 8.00
N GLN A 88 -11.55 12.36 8.08
CA GLN A 88 -11.01 11.84 9.34
C GLN A 88 -9.85 12.69 9.85
N THR A 89 -8.87 12.97 8.99
CA THR A 89 -7.70 13.79 9.34
C THR A 89 -8.07 15.27 9.49
N GLY A 90 -8.97 15.78 8.66
CA GLY A 90 -9.51 17.14 8.80
C GLY A 90 -10.21 17.36 10.14
N LYS A 91 -10.96 16.36 10.63
CA LYS A 91 -11.50 16.37 11.99
C LYS A 91 -10.40 16.43 13.05
N LEU A 92 -9.36 15.59 12.95
CA LEU A 92 -8.24 15.60 13.89
C LEU A 92 -7.53 16.96 13.93
N ILE A 93 -7.32 17.58 12.77
CA ILE A 93 -6.75 18.93 12.64
C ILE A 93 -7.68 19.96 13.30
N ALA A 94 -8.98 19.92 13.01
CA ALA A 94 -9.95 20.85 13.58
C ALA A 94 -10.04 20.72 15.11
N ASP A 95 -9.91 19.50 15.65
CA ASP A 95 -9.97 19.24 17.10
C ASP A 95 -8.78 19.88 17.87
N LEU A 96 -7.70 20.28 17.19
CA LEU A 96 -6.61 21.07 17.76
C LEU A 96 -7.04 22.50 18.16
N PHE A 97 -8.10 23.03 17.54
CA PHE A 97 -8.59 24.39 17.77
C PHE A 97 -9.67 24.43 18.87
N PRO A 98 -9.90 25.61 19.50
CA PRO A 98 -10.95 25.78 20.48
C PRO A 98 -12.33 25.34 19.96
N ALA A 99 -13.15 24.75 20.81
CA ALA A 99 -14.46 24.19 20.43
C ALA A 99 -15.35 25.18 19.65
N ALA A 100 -15.33 26.46 20.04
CA ALA A 100 -16.10 27.52 19.39
C ALA A 100 -15.68 27.80 17.93
N MET A 101 -14.48 27.39 17.51
CA MET A 101 -13.95 27.63 16.17
C MET A 101 -14.07 26.41 15.25
N ARG A 102 -14.23 25.20 15.81
CA ARG A 102 -14.09 23.93 15.08
C ARG A 102 -14.92 23.88 13.81
N ALA A 103 -16.22 24.15 13.90
CA ALA A 103 -17.12 24.09 12.76
C ALA A 103 -16.69 25.01 11.59
N ALA A 104 -16.12 26.17 11.91
CA ALA A 104 -15.69 27.14 10.91
C ALA A 104 -14.31 26.82 10.30
N VAL A 105 -13.43 26.14 11.04
CA VAL A 105 -12.11 25.71 10.53
C VAL A 105 -12.13 24.33 9.87
N THR A 106 -13.14 23.49 10.14
CA THR A 106 -13.26 22.13 9.57
C THR A 106 -13.11 22.10 8.05
N PRO A 107 -13.79 22.93 7.24
CA PRO A 107 -13.61 22.87 5.78
C PRO A 107 -12.17 23.13 5.33
N ALA A 108 -11.47 24.08 5.96
CA ALA A 108 -10.06 24.35 5.66
C ALA A 108 -9.14 23.23 6.12
N ALA A 109 -9.47 22.58 7.25
CA ALA A 109 -8.74 21.42 7.76
C ALA A 109 -8.90 20.18 6.86
N GLU A 110 -10.11 19.92 6.36
CA GLU A 110 -10.38 18.86 5.39
C GLU A 110 -9.67 19.13 4.06
N GLN A 111 -9.65 20.39 3.60
CA GLN A 111 -8.90 20.78 2.41
C GLN A 111 -7.39 20.57 2.59
N LEU A 112 -6.84 20.89 3.75
CA LEU A 112 -5.45 20.58 4.09
C LEU A 112 -5.19 19.08 3.97
N ALA A 113 -6.00 18.25 4.66
CA ALA A 113 -5.85 16.81 4.60
C ALA A 113 -6.00 16.25 3.17
N ALA A 114 -6.92 16.79 2.36
CA ALA A 114 -7.09 16.43 0.96
C ALA A 114 -5.85 16.74 0.11
N ASN A 115 -5.23 17.90 0.31
CA ASN A 115 -4.02 18.26 -0.43
C ASN A 115 -2.81 17.42 0.01
N VAL A 116 -2.72 17.05 1.29
CA VAL A 116 -1.67 16.17 1.81
C VAL A 116 -1.77 14.77 1.19
N ILE A 117 -2.96 14.15 1.18
CA ILE A 117 -3.12 12.81 0.57
C ILE A 117 -2.88 12.87 -0.95
N ALA A 118 -3.32 13.94 -1.62
CA ALA A 118 -3.03 14.14 -3.04
C ALA A 118 -1.52 14.27 -3.31
N ALA A 119 -0.80 15.02 -2.46
CA ALA A 119 0.66 15.16 -2.55
C ALA A 119 1.39 13.82 -2.33
N LYS A 120 0.94 12.99 -1.36
CA LYS A 120 1.45 11.63 -1.17
C LYS A 120 1.24 10.78 -2.42
N ASN A 121 0.01 10.72 -2.92
CA ASN A 121 -0.31 9.84 -4.04
C ASN A 121 0.37 10.27 -5.35
N GLY A 122 0.62 11.58 -5.49
CA GLY A 122 1.40 12.17 -6.59
C GLY A 122 2.92 12.09 -6.46
N ALA A 123 3.44 11.47 -5.39
CA ALA A 123 4.87 11.26 -5.21
C ALA A 123 5.38 10.24 -6.25
N ALA A 124 6.37 10.63 -7.06
CA ALA A 124 6.98 9.73 -8.02
C ALA A 124 8.11 8.95 -7.35
N CYS A 125 7.91 7.66 -7.10
CA CYS A 125 8.82 6.82 -6.33
C CYS A 125 9.40 5.68 -7.16
N GLN A 126 10.67 5.38 -6.97
CA GLN A 126 11.36 4.31 -7.68
C GLN A 126 12.48 3.70 -6.82
N ALA A 127 12.54 2.37 -6.76
CA ALA A 127 13.69 1.65 -6.24
C ALA A 127 14.89 1.84 -7.17
N THR A 128 16.05 2.18 -6.59
CA THR A 128 17.24 2.57 -7.34
C THR A 128 18.29 1.47 -7.36
N LYS A 129 18.57 0.84 -6.22
CA LYS A 129 19.64 -0.16 -6.09
C LYS A 129 19.36 -1.13 -4.95
N ALA A 130 19.67 -2.41 -5.15
CA ALA A 130 19.77 -3.38 -4.07
C ALA A 130 21.23 -3.58 -3.62
N ALA A 131 21.43 -3.69 -2.31
CA ALA A 131 22.66 -4.22 -1.75
C ALA A 131 22.80 -5.72 -2.08
N PRO A 132 24.03 -6.29 -2.01
CA PRO A 132 24.21 -7.73 -2.07
C PRO A 132 23.34 -8.44 -1.03
N VAL A 133 22.82 -9.61 -1.38
CA VAL A 133 22.02 -10.43 -0.46
C VAL A 133 22.90 -10.91 0.69
N THR A 134 22.46 -10.67 1.92
CA THR A 134 23.05 -11.23 3.13
C THR A 134 22.22 -12.40 3.63
N VAL A 135 22.85 -13.36 4.33
CA VAL A 135 22.17 -14.49 4.95
C VAL A 135 22.48 -14.50 6.43
N GLU A 136 21.44 -14.40 7.26
CA GLU A 136 21.56 -14.45 8.72
C GLU A 136 20.42 -15.30 9.28
N ASN A 137 20.74 -16.26 10.16
CA ASN A 137 19.77 -17.19 10.76
C ASN A 137 18.86 -17.91 9.73
N GLY A 138 19.39 -18.21 8.53
CA GLY A 138 18.63 -18.86 7.46
C GLY A 138 17.72 -17.92 6.66
N ILE A 139 17.75 -16.62 6.94
CA ILE A 139 16.97 -15.60 6.22
C ILE A 139 17.89 -14.86 5.26
N GLN A 140 17.51 -14.84 3.98
CA GLN A 140 18.13 -13.98 2.98
C GLN A 140 17.50 -12.60 3.05
N THR A 141 18.32 -11.56 3.09
CA THR A 141 17.87 -10.17 3.13
C THR A 141 18.58 -9.34 2.07
N ALA A 142 17.83 -8.49 1.37
CA ALA A 142 18.36 -7.48 0.47
C ALA A 142 17.83 -6.11 0.88
N ALA A 143 18.73 -5.19 1.20
CA ALA A 143 18.40 -3.79 1.43
C ALA A 143 18.28 -3.07 0.08
N VAL A 144 17.13 -2.47 -0.21
CA VAL A 144 16.85 -1.78 -1.47
C VAL A 144 16.70 -0.28 -1.23
N SER A 145 17.63 0.52 -1.74
CA SER A 145 17.48 1.97 -1.76
C SER A 145 16.37 2.39 -2.72
N PHE A 146 15.62 3.41 -2.36
CA PHE A 146 14.63 4.04 -3.23
C PHE A 146 14.67 5.56 -3.11
N GLU A 147 14.12 6.23 -4.11
CA GLU A 147 13.94 7.67 -4.12
C GLU A 147 12.49 8.00 -4.49
N CYS A 148 11.93 9.01 -3.81
CA CYS A 148 10.64 9.60 -4.08
C CYS A 148 10.78 11.10 -4.32
N GLN A 149 10.06 11.62 -5.32
CA GLN A 149 9.90 13.06 -5.52
C GLN A 149 8.64 13.52 -4.80
N VAL A 150 8.81 14.04 -3.58
CA VAL A 150 7.74 14.50 -2.68
C VAL A 150 7.66 16.03 -2.68
N VAL A 151 6.52 16.60 -2.26
CA VAL A 151 6.39 18.06 -2.18
C VAL A 151 7.30 18.61 -1.08
N LYS A 152 8.05 19.67 -1.39
CA LYS A 152 8.91 20.35 -0.43
C LYS A 152 8.09 21.31 0.42
N VAL A 153 7.79 20.91 1.64
CA VAL A 153 7.14 21.78 2.63
C VAL A 153 8.15 22.31 3.64
N PRO A 154 8.01 23.57 4.10
CA PRO A 154 8.91 24.13 5.11
C PRO A 154 8.70 23.50 6.49
N VAL A 155 7.47 23.09 6.78
CA VAL A 155 7.03 22.44 8.02
C VAL A 155 5.93 21.45 7.63
N THR A 156 5.94 20.25 8.19
CA THR A 156 4.93 19.21 7.92
C THR A 156 3.54 19.65 8.35
N TRP A 157 2.50 19.11 7.72
CA TRP A 157 1.12 19.58 7.93
C TRP A 157 0.71 19.45 9.40
N ALA A 158 1.10 18.36 10.05
CA ALA A 158 0.77 18.08 11.44
C ALA A 158 1.41 19.12 12.36
N THR A 159 2.70 19.38 12.17
CA THR A 159 3.44 20.38 12.95
C THR A 159 2.93 21.80 12.68
N ALA A 160 2.68 22.14 11.41
CA ALA A 160 2.18 23.46 11.03
C ALA A 160 0.78 23.74 11.59
N ALA A 161 -0.12 22.75 11.53
CA ALA A 161 -1.46 22.84 12.11
C ALA A 161 -1.40 23.00 13.64
N GLN A 162 -0.55 22.24 14.33
CA GLN A 162 -0.35 22.38 15.78
C GLN A 162 0.23 23.76 16.16
N GLN A 163 1.22 24.25 15.42
CA GLN A 163 1.80 25.58 15.64
C GLN A 163 0.75 26.68 15.43
N LEU A 164 -0.07 26.57 14.38
CA LEU A 164 -1.15 27.51 14.11
C LEU A 164 -2.19 27.49 15.24
N ALA A 165 -2.63 26.32 15.70
CA ALA A 165 -3.57 26.21 16.81
C ALA A 165 -3.01 26.80 18.12
N LYS A 166 -1.71 26.63 18.38
CA LYS A 166 -1.01 27.19 19.55
C LYS A 166 -0.75 28.69 19.47
N SER A 167 -0.88 29.30 18.29
CA SER A 167 -0.57 30.73 18.07
C SER A 167 -1.57 31.70 18.70
N GLY A 168 -2.76 31.21 19.11
CA GLY A 168 -3.83 32.08 19.58
C GLY A 168 -4.49 32.91 18.47
N CYS A 169 -4.40 32.45 17.22
CA CYS A 169 -5.04 33.10 16.07
C CYS A 169 -6.55 33.32 16.30
N LYS A 170 -7.07 34.43 15.76
CA LYS A 170 -8.52 34.64 15.66
C LYS A 170 -9.10 33.75 14.57
N LEU A 171 -10.41 33.47 14.61
CA LEU A 171 -11.07 32.52 13.71
C LEU A 171 -10.67 32.68 12.23
N GLU A 172 -10.82 33.88 11.66
CA GLU A 172 -10.48 34.16 10.25
C GLU A 172 -8.99 33.93 9.95
N GLN A 173 -8.11 34.22 10.92
CA GLN A 173 -6.67 34.00 10.78
C GLN A 173 -6.33 32.51 10.83
N CYS A 174 -7.00 31.73 11.70
CA CYS A 174 -6.80 30.29 11.77
C CYS A 174 -7.28 29.62 10.47
N LYS A 175 -8.43 30.03 9.94
CA LYS A 175 -8.95 29.55 8.67
C LYS A 175 -7.99 29.85 7.51
N ALA A 176 -7.61 31.12 7.34
CA ALA A 176 -6.65 31.53 6.31
C ALA A 176 -5.27 30.87 6.48
N GLY A 177 -4.85 30.62 7.73
CA GLY A 177 -3.63 29.88 8.05
C GLY A 177 -3.68 28.44 7.57
N LEU A 178 -4.78 27.71 7.83
CA LEU A 178 -4.98 26.35 7.34
C LEU A 178 -5.02 26.30 5.81
N GLU A 179 -5.73 27.24 5.17
CA GLU A 179 -5.78 27.35 3.70
C GLU A 179 -4.38 27.62 3.10
N LYS A 180 -3.59 28.47 3.76
CA LYS A 180 -2.20 28.74 3.36
C LYS A 180 -1.33 27.50 3.49
N ILE A 181 -1.46 26.73 4.57
CA ILE A 181 -0.75 25.46 4.74
C ILE A 181 -1.20 24.48 3.64
N ALA A 182 -2.50 24.36 3.39
CA ALA A 182 -3.02 23.49 2.35
C ALA A 182 -2.45 23.81 0.97
N ALA A 183 -2.30 25.11 0.65
CA ALA A 183 -1.77 25.56 -0.63
C ALA A 183 -0.29 25.20 -0.84
N THR A 184 0.51 24.97 0.21
CA THR A 184 1.92 24.56 0.03
C THR A 184 2.02 23.18 -0.63
N TYR A 185 1.09 22.28 -0.35
CA TYR A 185 1.07 20.92 -0.90
C TYR A 185 0.74 20.85 -2.40
N THR A 186 0.20 21.91 -2.98
CA THR A 186 -0.14 21.98 -4.41
C THR A 186 0.77 22.90 -5.20
N SER A 187 1.44 23.86 -4.55
CA SER A 187 2.24 24.90 -5.22
C SER A 187 3.74 24.80 -4.98
N SER A 188 4.19 24.06 -3.97
CA SER A 188 5.62 23.99 -3.65
C SER A 188 6.38 23.09 -4.63
N PRO A 189 7.67 23.37 -4.87
CA PRO A 189 8.51 22.50 -5.69
C PRO A 189 8.65 21.11 -5.05
N LYS A 190 9.07 20.13 -5.84
CA LYS A 190 9.38 18.78 -5.34
C LYS A 190 10.80 18.71 -4.77
N GLN A 191 11.04 17.76 -3.88
CA GLN A 191 12.35 17.38 -3.36
C GLN A 191 12.50 15.86 -3.35
N ALA A 192 13.75 15.40 -3.42
CA ALA A 192 14.07 13.99 -3.29
C ALA A 192 14.02 13.56 -1.83
N TRP A 193 13.16 12.60 -1.52
CA TRP A 193 13.22 11.78 -0.30
C TRP A 193 13.87 10.45 -0.66
N ARG A 194 14.87 10.02 0.12
CA ARG A 194 15.60 8.77 -0.09
C ARG A 194 15.55 7.95 1.18
N ALA A 195 15.26 6.67 1.04
CA ALA A 195 15.20 5.73 2.14
C ALA A 195 15.60 4.33 1.66
N VAL A 196 15.60 3.37 2.58
CA VAL A 196 15.97 1.97 2.34
C VAL A 196 14.81 1.07 2.74
N PHE A 197 14.44 0.19 1.82
CA PHE A 197 13.39 -0.80 1.98
C PHE A 197 14.02 -2.20 1.97
N ALA A 198 13.95 -2.90 3.10
CA ALA A 198 14.45 -4.27 3.15
C ALA A 198 13.42 -5.24 2.56
N VAL A 199 13.87 -6.26 1.84
CA VAL A 199 13.07 -7.44 1.51
C VAL A 199 13.81 -8.68 1.98
N SER A 200 13.06 -9.70 2.41
CA SER A 200 13.60 -10.93 2.96
C SER A 200 12.88 -12.17 2.44
N ARG A 201 13.54 -13.32 2.48
CA ARG A 201 12.96 -14.65 2.19
C ARG A 201 13.74 -15.73 2.93
N GLU A 202 13.10 -16.84 3.29
CA GLU A 202 13.79 -17.95 3.97
C GLU A 202 14.44 -18.91 2.97
N LYS A 203 13.84 -19.08 1.79
CA LYS A 203 14.30 -20.01 0.75
C LYS A 203 14.30 -19.34 -0.61
N ASN A 204 15.17 -19.80 -1.51
CA ASN A 204 15.22 -19.31 -2.90
C ASN A 204 13.89 -19.52 -3.65
N SER A 205 13.14 -20.55 -3.27
CA SER A 205 11.82 -20.87 -3.83
C SER A 205 10.69 -19.99 -3.31
N GLU A 206 10.94 -19.14 -2.32
CA GLU A 206 9.94 -18.26 -1.72
C GLU A 206 10.02 -16.84 -2.29
N ALA A 207 8.88 -16.14 -2.23
CA ALA A 207 8.81 -14.75 -2.63
C ALA A 207 9.62 -13.87 -1.65
N TRP A 208 10.31 -12.86 -2.19
CA TRP A 208 10.82 -11.77 -1.38
C TRP A 208 9.63 -11.02 -0.75
N ARG A 209 9.68 -10.82 0.56
CA ARG A 209 8.63 -10.15 1.33
C ARG A 209 9.20 -9.06 2.23
N ASN A 210 8.38 -8.09 2.56
CA ASN A 210 8.61 -7.22 3.70
C ASN A 210 7.35 -7.26 4.58
N ASP A 211 7.51 -7.83 5.77
CA ASP A 211 6.41 -8.05 6.71
C ASP A 211 5.97 -6.74 7.41
N PHE A 212 6.81 -5.70 7.36
CA PHE A 212 6.59 -4.38 7.96
C PHE A 212 6.68 -3.26 6.92
N ALA A 213 6.28 -3.53 5.68
CA ALA A 213 6.48 -2.60 4.56
C ALA A 213 5.87 -1.21 4.80
N ARG A 214 4.80 -1.16 5.58
CA ARG A 214 4.15 0.10 5.96
C ARG A 214 5.03 1.01 6.81
N GLU A 215 5.87 0.48 7.70
CA GLU A 215 6.71 1.30 8.58
C GLU A 215 7.67 2.17 7.77
N THR A 216 8.31 1.60 6.74
CA THR A 216 9.20 2.33 5.85
C THR A 216 8.48 3.41 5.02
N PHE A 217 7.25 3.14 4.58
CA PHE A 217 6.54 4.07 3.72
C PHE A 217 5.69 5.09 4.47
N ASP A 218 5.33 4.82 5.72
CA ASP A 218 4.64 5.79 6.58
C ASP A 218 5.59 6.94 6.97
N GLU A 219 6.91 6.77 6.91
CA GLU A 219 7.87 7.88 7.01
C GLU A 219 7.61 9.01 5.99
N ILE A 220 6.94 8.74 4.85
CA ILE A 220 6.58 9.78 3.87
C ILE A 220 5.76 10.91 4.51
N TRP A 221 4.98 10.60 5.55
CA TRP A 221 4.16 11.55 6.31
C TRP A 221 4.99 12.48 7.21
N GLU A 222 6.27 12.19 7.42
CA GLU A 222 7.21 13.09 8.11
C GLU A 222 7.87 14.06 7.12
N TYR A 223 7.75 13.82 5.82
CA TYR A 223 8.26 14.70 4.76
C TYR A 223 7.16 15.53 4.10
N LEU A 224 5.89 15.13 4.27
CA LEU A 224 4.69 15.85 3.87
C LEU A 224 4.04 16.42 5.13
#